data_AF-I1LS49-F1
#
_entry.id   AF-I1LS49-F1
#
_cell.length_a   1.000
_cell.length_b   1.000
_cell.length_c   1.000
_cell.angle_alpha   90.00
_cell.angle_beta   90.00
_cell.angle_gamma   90.00
#
_symmetry.space_group_name_H-M   'P 1'
#
loop_
_entity.id
_entity.type
_entity.pdbx_description
1 polymer ?
#
loop_
_entity_poly.entity_id
_entity_poly.type
_entity_poly.pdbx_seq_one_letter_code
_entity_poly.pdbx_strand_id
1 'polypeptide(L)'
;MGRIWATAEDLGRNRARVLSLYRQILRGLNSPELRLGFAARLAKKAEARAMFWVGSDERSLHNIADLIDAAEYSLSFLRKGQLPPRHIN
;
A
#
# COMPACT_ATOMS: atom_id res chain seq x y z
N MET A 1 12.95 -14.67 -13.95
CA MET A 1 13.12 -15.31 -12.62
C MET A 1 11.89 -16.14 -12.33
N GLY A 2 12.03 -17.35 -11.79
CA GLY A 2 10.88 -18.22 -11.50
C GLY A 2 9.92 -17.53 -10.53
N ARG A 3 8.62 -17.48 -10.84
CA ARG A 3 7.63 -16.95 -9.91
C ARG A 3 7.54 -17.95 -8.75
N ILE A 4 8.27 -17.68 -7.67
CA ILE A 4 8.11 -18.43 -6.44
C ILE A 4 6.71 -18.09 -5.92
N TRP A 5 5.87 -19.12 -5.84
CA TRP A 5 4.54 -19.00 -5.28
C TRP A 5 4.61 -19.12 -3.77
N ALA A 6 3.85 -18.28 -3.09
CA ALA A 6 3.72 -18.29 -1.63
C ALA A 6 3.08 -19.60 -1.16
N THR A 7 3.60 -20.16 -0.07
CA THR A 7 2.93 -21.25 0.65
C THR A 7 1.68 -20.73 1.37
N ALA A 8 0.82 -21.63 1.88
CA ALA A 8 -0.34 -21.21 2.67
C ALA A 8 0.05 -20.39 3.92
N GLU A 9 1.19 -20.72 4.55
CA GLU A 9 1.72 -19.96 5.68
C GLU A 9 2.17 -18.55 5.25
N ASP A 10 2.89 -18.45 4.13
CA ASP A 10 3.32 -17.17 3.57
C ASP A 10 2.11 -16.29 3.24
N LEU A 11 1.06 -16.86 2.65
CA LEU A 11 -0.18 -16.14 2.33
C LEU A 11 -0.84 -15.55 3.58
N GLY A 12 -0.95 -16.33 4.66
CA GLY A 12 -1.52 -15.86 5.92
C GLY A 12 -0.73 -14.69 6.50
N ARG A 13 0.59 -14.81 6.52
CA ARG A 13 1.51 -13.78 7.03
C ARG A 13 1.48 -12.52 6.17
N ASN A 14 1.54 -12.67 4.85
CA ASN A 14 1.55 -11.59 3.88
C ASN A 14 0.23 -10.83 3.89
N ARG A 15 -0.91 -11.53 3.93
CA ARG A 15 -2.23 -10.91 4.05
C ARG A 15 -2.33 -10.01 5.28
N ALA A 16 -1.87 -10.49 6.44
CA ALA A 16 -1.86 -9.70 7.67
C ALA A 16 -0.98 -8.44 7.55
N ARG A 17 0.21 -8.57 6.92
CA ARG A 17 1.12 -7.45 6.68
C ARG A 17 0.54 -6.42 5.72
N VAL A 18 0.04 -6.87 4.56
CA VAL A 18 -0.60 -6.03 3.52
C VAL A 18 -1.78 -5.26 4.11
N LEU A 19 -2.66 -5.91 4.86
CA LEU A 19 -3.79 -5.23 5.52
C LEU A 19 -3.35 -4.23 6.60
N SER A 20 -2.24 -4.51 7.30
CA SER A 20 -1.66 -3.57 8.27
C SER A 20 -1.11 -2.31 7.58
N LEU A 21 -0.39 -2.48 6.48
CA LEU A 21 0.13 -1.38 5.66
C LEU A 21 -1.02 -0.55 5.06
N TYR A 22 -2.07 -1.20 4.56
CA TYR A 22 -3.28 -0.52 4.09
C TYR A 22 -3.86 0.40 5.16
N ARG A 23 -4.05 -0.09 6.39
CA ARG A 23 -4.57 0.73 7.50
C ARG A 23 -3.66 1.90 7.84
N GLN A 24 -2.34 1.70 7.80
CA GLN A 24 -1.38 2.78 8.03
C GLN A 24 -1.45 3.85 6.94
N ILE A 25 -1.56 3.45 5.67
CA ILE A 25 -1.76 4.38 4.56
C ILE A 25 -3.08 5.13 4.73
N LEU A 26 -4.19 4.46 5.10
CA LEU A 26 -5.45 5.14 5.36
C LEU A 26 -5.36 6.15 6.51
N ARG A 27 -4.58 5.85 7.57
CA ARG A 27 -4.31 6.80 8.66
C ARG A 27 -3.50 8.00 8.16
N GLY A 28 -2.43 7.78 7.39
CA GLY A 28 -1.65 8.86 6.78
C GLY A 28 -2.48 9.72 5.82
N LEU A 29 -3.29 9.09 4.98
CA LEU A 29 -4.24 9.76 4.10
C LEU A 29 -5.38 10.45 4.87
N ASN A 30 -5.58 10.20 6.16
CA ASN A 30 -6.54 10.92 7.00
C ASN A 30 -5.89 11.98 7.88
N SER A 31 -4.56 12.04 7.91
CA SER A 31 -3.87 12.99 8.76
C SER A 31 -4.12 14.43 8.28
N PRO A 32 -4.32 15.39 9.21
CA PRO A 32 -4.49 16.80 8.89
C PRO A 32 -3.18 17.44 8.38
N GLU A 33 -2.02 16.88 8.72
CA GLU A 33 -0.72 17.33 8.23
C GLU A 33 -0.60 17.17 6.71
N LEU A 34 -1.26 16.17 6.14
CA LEU A 34 -1.39 16.01 4.70
C LEU A 34 -2.43 16.98 4.14
N ARG A 35 -1.94 18.08 3.56
CA ARG A 35 -2.75 19.16 2.97
C ARG A 35 -3.43 18.74 1.66
N LEU A 36 -4.45 17.90 1.77
CA LEU A 36 -5.32 17.49 0.67
C LEU A 36 -6.76 17.93 0.93
N GLY A 37 -7.39 18.47 -0.12
CA GLY A 37 -8.83 18.70 -0.14
C GLY A 37 -9.62 17.39 -0.03
N PHE A 38 -10.89 17.49 0.35
CA PHE A 38 -11.75 16.34 0.62
C PHE A 38 -11.85 15.37 -0.57
N ALA A 39 -12.10 15.88 -1.78
CA ALA A 39 -12.22 15.07 -2.98
C ALA A 39 -10.92 14.31 -3.30
N ALA A 40 -9.77 14.99 -3.22
CA ALA A 40 -8.45 14.37 -3.44
C ALA A 40 -8.16 13.27 -2.41
N ARG A 41 -8.55 13.49 -1.15
CA ARG A 41 -8.41 12.51 -0.07
C ARG A 41 -9.26 11.26 -0.34
N LEU A 42 -10.50 11.44 -0.78
CA LEU A 42 -11.39 10.34 -1.12
C LEU A 42 -10.86 9.53 -2.31
N ALA A 43 -10.39 10.21 -3.36
CA ALA A 43 -9.79 9.58 -4.54
C ALA A 43 -8.56 8.73 -4.15
N LYS A 44 -7.65 9.28 -3.33
CA LYS A 44 -6.45 8.54 -2.87
C LYS A 44 -6.80 7.32 -2.02
N LYS A 45 -7.82 7.40 -1.18
CA LYS A 45 -8.31 6.23 -0.43
C LYS A 45 -8.90 5.17 -1.36
N ALA A 46 -9.62 5.58 -2.41
CA ALA A 46 -10.17 4.65 -3.38
C ALA A 46 -9.07 3.94 -4.18
N GLU A 47 -8.03 4.67 -4.61
CA GLU A 47 -6.82 4.11 -5.23
C GLU A 47 -6.13 3.09 -4.31
N ALA A 48 -5.86 3.47 -3.06
CA ALA A 48 -5.25 2.58 -2.08
C ALA A 48 -6.12 1.34 -1.83
N ARG A 49 -7.44 1.50 -1.70
CA ARG A 49 -8.36 0.36 -1.51
C ARG A 49 -8.29 -0.61 -2.69
N ALA A 50 -8.30 -0.11 -3.93
CA ALA A 50 -8.24 -0.97 -5.12
C ALA A 50 -6.94 -1.79 -5.16
N MET A 51 -5.79 -1.14 -4.89
CA MET A 51 -4.48 -1.78 -4.92
C MET A 51 -4.34 -2.84 -3.81
N PHE A 52 -4.73 -2.51 -2.58
CA PHE A 52 -4.60 -3.43 -1.43
C PHE A 52 -5.65 -4.53 -1.41
N TRP A 53 -6.82 -4.33 -2.03
CA TRP A 53 -7.81 -5.39 -2.18
C TRP A 53 -7.23 -6.55 -3.00
N VAL A 54 -6.73 -6.25 -4.20
CA VAL A 54 -6.08 -7.24 -5.07
C VAL A 54 -4.81 -7.79 -4.42
N GLY A 55 -3.99 -6.91 -3.84
CA GLY A 55 -2.74 -7.29 -3.18
C GLY A 55 -2.91 -8.21 -1.96
N SER A 56 -4.06 -8.18 -1.29
CA SER A 56 -4.31 -9.02 -0.11
C SER A 56 -4.52 -10.51 -0.40
N ASP A 57 -4.82 -10.84 -1.66
CA ASP A 57 -5.01 -12.20 -2.17
C ASP A 57 -3.91 -12.61 -3.17
N GLU A 58 -2.90 -11.76 -3.37
CA GLU A 58 -1.76 -12.05 -4.24
C GLU A 58 -0.98 -13.27 -3.71
N ARG A 59 -0.52 -14.12 -4.64
CA ARG A 59 0.21 -15.35 -4.33
C ARG A 59 1.64 -15.36 -4.85
N SER A 60 2.00 -14.45 -5.76
CA SER A 60 3.37 -14.30 -6.20
C SER A 60 4.19 -13.58 -5.13
N LEU A 61 5.22 -14.24 -4.58
CA LEU A 61 6.08 -13.61 -3.57
C LEU A 61 6.74 -12.32 -4.08
N HIS A 62 7.07 -12.28 -5.36
CA HIS A 62 7.64 -11.09 -6.00
C HIS A 62 6.64 -9.92 -6.00
N ASN A 63 5.41 -10.13 -6.47
CA ASN A 63 4.39 -9.08 -6.47
C ASN A 63 4.03 -8.61 -5.05
N ILE A 64 4.03 -9.53 -4.08
CA ILE A 64 3.82 -9.20 -2.66
C ILE A 64 4.95 -8.31 -2.15
N ALA A 65 6.20 -8.65 -2.44
CA ALA A 65 7.36 -7.86 -2.05
C ALA A 65 7.29 -6.45 -2.67
N ASP A 66 7.04 -6.35 -3.98
CA ASP A 66 6.92 -5.07 -4.69
C ASP A 66 5.78 -4.21 -4.10
N LEU A 67 4.65 -4.81 -3.76
CA LEU A 67 3.53 -4.11 -3.11
C LEU A 67 3.92 -3.60 -1.72
N ILE A 68 4.60 -4.41 -0.91
CA ILE A 68 5.06 -4.02 0.42
C ILE A 68 6.07 -2.87 0.31
N ASP A 69 7.04 -2.96 -0.59
CA ASP A 69 8.06 -1.93 -0.81
C ASP A 69 7.42 -0.61 -1.26
N ALA A 70 6.50 -0.66 -2.22
CA ALA A 70 5.76 0.52 -2.68
C ALA A 70 4.91 1.14 -1.57
N ALA A 71 4.30 0.31 -0.71
CA ALA A 71 3.52 0.75 0.43
C ALA A 71 4.37 1.43 1.50
N GLU A 72 5.52 0.84 1.85
CA GLU A 72 6.46 1.39 2.83
C GLU A 72 7.09 2.68 2.33
N TYR A 73 7.47 2.73 1.05
CA TYR A 73 7.94 3.94 0.40
C TYR A 73 6.88 5.06 0.48
N SER A 74 5.66 4.78 0.06
CA SER A 74 4.54 5.75 0.13
C SER A 74 4.28 6.22 1.55
N LEU A 75 4.30 5.30 2.53
CA LEU A 75 4.08 5.62 3.94
C LEU A 75 5.17 6.52 4.51
N SER A 76 6.42 6.42 4.02
CA SER A 76 7.52 7.28 4.46
C SER A 76 7.27 8.77 4.16
N PHE A 77 6.56 9.09 3.08
CA PHE A 77 6.15 10.46 2.74
C PHE A 77 4.90 10.87 3.53
N LEU A 78 3.93 9.97 3.64
CA LEU A 78 2.70 10.25 4.39
C LEU A 78 3.00 10.59 5.86
N ARG A 79 3.98 9.92 6.48
CA ARG A 79 4.47 10.25 7.84
C ARG A 79 5.06 11.65 7.96
N LYS A 80 5.48 12.26 6.85
CA LYS A 80 5.98 13.64 6.76
C LYS A 80 4.89 14.63 6.33
N GLY A 81 3.63 14.19 6.20
CA GLY A 81 2.54 15.02 5.68
C GLY A 81 2.66 15.31 4.18
N GLN A 82 3.38 14.47 3.43
CA GLN A 82 3.66 14.65 2.01
C GLN A 82 3.09 13.49 1.17
N LEU A 83 2.82 13.75 -0.10
CA LEU A 83 2.61 12.69 -1.07
C LEU A 83 3.95 12.28 -1.69
N PRO A 84 4.14 10.98 -2.01
CA PRO A 84 5.31 10.58 -2.79
C PRO A 84 5.29 11.31 -4.14
N PRO A 85 6.46 11.70 -4.68
CA PRO A 85 6.53 12.29 -6.01
C PRO A 85 5.96 11.30 -7.04
N ARG A 86 5.31 11.81 -8.09
CA ARG A 86 4.91 10.95 -9.21
C ARG A 86 6.18 10.31 -9.76
N HIS A 87 6.25 8.98 -9.74
CA HIS A 87 7.28 8.28 -10.48
C HIS A 87 6.93 8.45 -11.97
N ILE A 88 7.68 9.31 -12.65
CA ILE A 88 7.62 9.50 -14.10
C ILE A 88 8.62 8.50 -14.67
N ASN A 89 8.13 7.39 -15.19
CA ASN A 89 8.84 6.59 -16.20
C ASN A 89 7.97 6.58 -17.45
#